data_AF-A0A822C9B9-F1
#
_entry.id   AF-A0A822C9B9-F1
#
_cell.length_a   1.000
_cell.length_b   1.000
_cell.length_c   1.000
_cell.angle_alpha   90.00
_cell.angle_beta   90.00
_cell.angle_gamma   90.00
#
_symmetry.space_group_name_H-M   'P 1'
#
loop_
_entity.id
_entity.type
_entity.pdbx_description
1 polymer ?
#
loop_
_entity_poly.entity_id
_entity_poly.type
_entity_poly.pdbx_seq_one_letter_code
_entity_poly.pdbx_strand_id
1 'polypeptide(L)'
;SPDPFIAIYEVGIHEIFTKKLTYPELFTPHNVHKLHYFRANFVELEDGTIRRLLPNNLSQRTAVAKLLLTREKQHSNTSLISTKKVYRHLRTGDYVLVNRQPTLHRPSSSITW
;
A
#
# COMPACT_ATOMS: atom_id res chain seq x y z
N SER A 1 25.23 0.43 -5.19
CA SER A 1 26.25 -0.63 -5.01
C SER A 1 25.66 -1.98 -5.38
N PRO A 2 26.44 -2.87 -6.01
CA PRO A 2 26.07 -4.28 -6.07
C PRO A 2 26.20 -4.90 -4.66
N ASP A 3 25.16 -5.59 -4.20
CA ASP A 3 25.14 -6.30 -2.92
C ASP A 3 25.06 -7.82 -3.19
N PRO A 4 26.08 -8.61 -2.80
CA PRO A 4 26.15 -10.04 -3.09
C PRO A 4 25.17 -10.89 -2.27
N PHE A 5 24.48 -10.31 -1.28
CA PHE A 5 23.52 -11.03 -0.42
C PHE A 5 22.06 -10.85 -0.84
N ILE A 6 21.80 -10.08 -1.90
CA ILE A 6 20.47 -9.86 -2.44
C ILE A 6 20.23 -10.84 -3.59
N ALA A 7 19.09 -11.50 -3.61
CA ALA A 7 18.77 -12.41 -4.71
C ALA A 7 18.73 -11.65 -6.04
N ILE A 8 19.00 -12.33 -7.15
CA ILE A 8 19.02 -11.70 -8.49
C ILE A 8 17.71 -10.98 -8.88
N TYR A 9 16.59 -11.34 -8.25
CA TYR A 9 15.26 -10.74 -8.46
C TYR A 9 14.85 -9.74 -7.37
N GLU A 10 15.71 -9.50 -6.40
CA GLU A 10 15.46 -8.56 -5.32
C GLU A 10 16.20 -7.24 -5.55
N VAL A 11 15.62 -6.16 -5.05
CA VAL A 11 16.26 -4.84 -5.06
C VAL A 11 16.29 -4.29 -3.64
N GLY A 12 17.47 -3.88 -3.20
CA GLY A 12 17.64 -3.19 -1.92
C GLY A 12 16.99 -1.80 -1.97
N ILE A 13 15.83 -1.65 -1.34
CA ILE A 13 15.16 -0.35 -1.17
C ILE A 13 15.52 0.21 0.21
N HIS A 14 16.12 1.40 0.25
CA HIS A 14 16.42 2.06 1.52
C HIS A 14 15.14 2.38 2.31
N GLU A 15 15.22 2.33 3.64
CA GLU A 15 14.08 2.53 4.55
C GLU A 15 13.39 3.90 4.37
N ILE A 16 14.15 4.91 3.92
CA ILE A 16 13.60 6.25 3.64
C ILE A 16 12.59 6.20 2.48
N PHE A 17 12.83 5.35 1.48
CA PHE A 17 11.92 5.17 0.36
C PHE A 17 10.74 4.27 0.72
N THR A 18 10.95 3.21 1.52
CA THR A 18 9.84 2.32 1.92
C THR A 18 8.76 3.06 2.72
N LYS A 19 9.14 4.06 3.54
CA LYS A 19 8.21 4.91 4.29
C LYS A 19 7.45 5.93 3.43
N LYS A 20 7.96 6.26 2.25
CA LYS A 20 7.37 7.24 1.33
C LYS A 20 6.52 6.58 0.25
N LEU A 21 6.99 5.46 -0.29
CA LEU A 21 6.28 4.70 -1.31
C LEU A 21 5.15 3.90 -0.65
N THR A 22 3.94 4.04 -1.20
CA THR A 22 2.76 3.36 -0.69
C THR A 22 2.07 2.54 -1.76
N TYR A 23 1.56 1.38 -1.36
CA TYR A 23 0.73 0.53 -2.18
C TYR A 23 -0.72 0.56 -1.68
N PRO A 24 -1.72 0.77 -2.56
CA PRO A 24 -3.12 0.71 -2.18
C PRO A 24 -3.55 -0.76 -1.99
N GLU A 25 -3.67 -1.18 -0.73
CA GLU A 25 -4.25 -2.48 -0.40
C GLU A 25 -5.74 -2.34 -0.13
N LEU A 26 -6.55 -3.14 -0.82
CA LEU A 26 -8.00 -3.19 -0.59
C LEU A 26 -8.28 -3.68 0.81
N PHE A 27 -9.15 -2.99 1.52
CA PHE A 27 -9.60 -3.44 2.83
C PHE A 27 -10.63 -4.56 2.68
N THR A 28 -10.37 -5.69 3.33
CA THR A 28 -11.26 -6.84 3.39
C THR A 28 -11.40 -7.30 4.84
N PRO A 29 -12.54 -7.92 5.23
CA PRO A 29 -12.66 -8.51 6.57
C PRO A 29 -11.53 -9.49 6.90
N HIS A 30 -10.94 -10.12 5.88
CA HIS A 30 -9.84 -11.05 6.06
C HIS A 30 -8.51 -10.35 6.40
N ASN A 31 -8.24 -9.13 5.90
CA ASN A 31 -6.98 -8.42 6.19
C ASN A 31 -7.07 -7.42 7.35
N VAL A 32 -8.20 -7.37 8.07
CA VAL A 32 -8.41 -6.48 9.22
C VAL A 32 -7.30 -6.55 10.26
N HIS A 33 -6.85 -7.76 10.59
CA HIS A 33 -5.83 -7.99 11.61
C HIS A 33 -4.48 -7.37 11.20
N LYS A 34 -4.25 -7.19 9.90
CA LYS A 34 -3.02 -6.62 9.36
C LYS A 34 -2.95 -5.10 9.51
N LEU A 35 -4.07 -4.40 9.75
CA LEU A 35 -4.10 -2.94 9.95
C LEU A 35 -3.22 -2.44 11.11
N HIS A 36 -3.19 -3.18 12.22
CA HIS A 36 -2.31 -2.84 13.34
C HIS A 36 -0.83 -2.93 12.96
N TYR A 37 -0.49 -3.84 12.03
CA TYR A 37 0.87 -4.05 11.53
C TYR A 37 1.19 -3.23 10.28
N PHE A 38 0.18 -2.71 9.58
CA PHE A 38 0.39 -1.82 8.45
C PHE A 38 0.98 -0.51 8.97
N ARG A 39 2.29 -0.35 8.74
CA ARG A 39 2.88 0.98 8.61
C ARG A 39 2.25 1.62 7.38
N ALA A 40 1.11 2.27 7.57
CA ALA A 40 0.36 2.98 6.55
C ALA A 40 0.38 4.47 6.83
N ASN A 41 0.43 5.25 5.76
CA ASN A 41 0.40 6.71 5.83
C ASN A 41 -1.02 7.25 5.68
N PHE A 42 -1.86 6.55 4.90
CA PHE A 42 -3.20 7.03 4.54
C PHE A 42 -4.20 5.88 4.49
N VAL A 43 -5.47 6.23 4.70
CA VAL A 43 -6.63 5.36 4.52
C VAL A 43 -7.68 6.13 3.73
N GLU A 44 -8.24 5.49 2.71
CA GLU A 44 -9.35 5.99 1.92
C GLU A 44 -10.63 5.25 2.34
N LEU A 45 -11.64 6.03 2.69
CA LEU A 45 -12.96 5.54 3.09
C LEU A 45 -13.88 5.36 1.87
N GLU A 46 -15.08 4.81 2.08
CA GLU A 46 -16.04 4.55 1.00
C GLU A 46 -16.58 5.85 0.36
N ASP A 47 -16.47 6.98 1.02
CA ASP A 47 -16.83 8.30 0.49
C ASP A 47 -15.68 8.93 -0.34
N GLY A 48 -14.55 8.23 -0.48
CA GLY A 48 -13.33 8.75 -1.12
C GLY A 48 -12.50 9.66 -0.22
N THR A 49 -12.89 9.88 1.05
CA THR A 49 -12.13 10.70 1.98
C THR A 49 -10.82 10.02 2.35
N ILE A 50 -9.70 10.70 2.13
CA ILE A 50 -8.37 10.24 2.50
C ILE A 50 -7.99 10.81 3.87
N ARG A 51 -7.77 9.92 4.85
CA ARG A 51 -7.33 10.27 6.21
C ARG A 51 -5.87 9.89 6.41
N ARG A 52 -5.07 10.85 6.88
CA ARG A 52 -3.67 10.62 7.25
C ARG A 52 -3.58 9.92 8.60
N LEU A 53 -2.75 8.87 8.66
CA LEU A 53 -2.43 8.15 9.88
C LEU A 53 -1.10 8.61 10.44
N LEU A 54 -1.10 9.06 11.69
CA LEU A 54 0.14 9.38 12.40
C LEU A 54 0.86 8.07 12.79
N PRO A 55 2.19 7.96 12.63
CA PRO A 55 2.93 6.73 12.90
C PRO A 55 2.86 6.31 14.39
N ASN A 56 2.85 7.27 15.32
CA ASN A 56 2.90 7.00 16.76
C ASN A 56 1.54 7.10 17.46
N ASN A 57 0.43 7.33 16.74
CA ASN A 57 -0.89 7.47 17.34
C ASN A 57 -1.70 6.16 17.24
N LEU A 58 -1.48 5.26 18.19
CA LEU A 58 -2.17 3.97 18.26
C LEU A 58 -3.68 4.10 18.43
N SER A 59 -4.13 5.10 19.21
CA SER A 59 -5.56 5.37 19.42
C SER A 59 -6.25 5.74 18.10
N GLN A 60 -5.67 6.67 17.34
CA GLN A 60 -6.16 7.06 16.02
C GLN A 60 -6.22 5.87 15.05
N ARG A 61 -5.16 5.06 15.00
CA ARG A 61 -5.09 3.88 14.14
C ARG A 61 -6.17 2.85 14.50
N THR A 62 -6.40 2.62 15.78
CA THR A 62 -7.44 1.72 16.27
C THR A 62 -8.83 2.23 15.92
N ALA A 63 -9.08 3.54 16.08
CA ALA A 63 -10.34 4.16 15.68
C ALA A 63 -10.59 4.04 14.17
N VAL A 64 -9.57 4.30 13.34
CA VAL A 64 -9.69 4.15 11.88
C VAL A 64 -9.89 2.68 11.50
N ALA A 65 -9.21 1.73 12.14
CA ALA A 65 -9.42 0.30 11.90
C ALA A 65 -10.86 -0.14 12.21
N LYS A 66 -11.44 0.38 13.29
CA LYS A 66 -12.86 0.15 13.60
C LYS A 66 -13.78 0.76 12.55
N LEU A 67 -13.52 1.99 12.09
CA LEU A 67 -14.29 2.62 11.01
C LEU A 67 -14.17 1.85 9.69
N LEU A 68 -13.01 1.27 9.40
CA LEU A 68 -12.82 0.42 8.24
C LEU A 68 -13.69 -0.85 8.31
N LEU A 69 -13.88 -1.41 9.51
CA LEU A 69 -14.76 -2.57 9.73
C LEU A 69 -16.25 -2.24 9.72
N THR A 70 -16.63 -1.04 10.13
CA THR A 70 -18.03 -0.63 10.16
C THR A 70 -18.55 -0.51 8.73
N ARG A 71 -19.48 -1.38 8.35
CA ARG A 71 -20.22 -1.25 7.09
C ARG A 71 -21.14 -0.04 7.21
N GLU A 72 -20.82 1.04 6.51
CA GLU A 72 -21.80 2.13 6.39
C GLU A 72 -22.91 1.66 5.45
N LYS A 73 -24.16 1.86 5.88
CA LYS A 73 -25.32 1.58 5.03
C LYS A 73 -25.32 2.64 3.93
N GLN A 74 -24.68 2.35 2.82
CA GLN A 74 -24.74 3.16 1.60
C GLN A 74 -26.22 3.34 1.22
N HIS A 75 -26.74 4.55 1.46
CA HIS A 75 -28.09 4.98 1.13
C HIS A 75 -27.99 5.78 -0.17
N SER A 76 -27.67 5.15 -1.31
CA SER A 76 -27.98 5.70 -2.64
C SER A 76 -27.57 4.75 -3.76
N ASN A 77 -28.44 4.73 -4.77
CA ASN A 77 -28.46 3.84 -5.92
C ASN A 77 -27.39 4.18 -6.96
N THR A 78 -26.10 4.08 -6.64
CA THR A 78 -25.05 4.18 -7.67
C THR A 78 -23.98 3.12 -7.46
N SER A 79 -23.96 2.21 -8.42
CA SER A 79 -23.16 1.00 -8.57
C SER A 79 -21.68 1.27 -8.83
N LEU A 80 -21.01 1.99 -7.94
CA LEU A 80 -19.56 1.96 -7.82
C LEU A 80 -19.27 1.28 -6.49
N ILE A 81 -18.69 0.08 -6.56
CA ILE A 81 -18.24 -0.69 -5.40
C ILE A 81 -17.15 0.12 -4.70
N SER A 82 -17.56 1.05 -3.83
CA SER A 82 -16.62 1.90 -3.11
C SER A 82 -16.01 1.05 -2.01
N THR A 83 -14.80 0.57 -2.30
CA THR A 83 -14.02 -0.26 -1.39
C THR A 83 -13.03 0.60 -0.65
N LYS A 84 -13.02 0.47 0.66
CA LYS A 84 -12.05 1.15 1.51
C LYS A 84 -10.64 0.69 1.15
N LYS A 85 -9.67 1.60 1.13
CA LYS A 85 -8.28 1.29 0.77
C LYS A 85 -7.32 1.75 1.85
N VAL A 86 -6.23 1.02 2.01
CA VAL A 86 -5.16 1.35 2.95
C VAL A 86 -3.88 1.54 2.15
N TYR A 87 -3.27 2.72 2.27
CA TYR A 87 -2.01 3.06 1.62
C TYR A 87 -0.86 2.67 2.54
N ARG A 88 -0.48 1.40 2.48
CA ARG A 88 0.61 0.83 3.30
C ARG A 88 1.97 1.11 2.67
N HIS A 89 3.00 1.21 3.49
CA HIS A 89 4.40 1.23 3.06
C HIS A 89 4.75 -0.03 2.27
N LEU A 90 5.76 0.10 1.41
CA LEU A 90 6.37 -1.06 0.76
C LEU A 90 6.96 -2.02 1.81
N ARG A 91 6.82 -3.30 1.52
CA ARG A 91 7.29 -4.43 2.33
C ARG A 91 8.13 -5.35 1.46
N THR A 92 8.96 -6.15 2.11
CA THR A 92 9.69 -7.23 1.43
C THR A 92 8.72 -8.14 0.70
N GLY A 93 9.01 -8.44 -0.57
CA GLY A 93 8.15 -9.23 -1.45
C GLY A 93 7.16 -8.41 -2.29
N ASP A 94 7.07 -7.09 -2.10
CA ASP A 94 6.32 -6.24 -3.03
C ASP A 94 7.06 -6.12 -4.36
N TYR A 95 6.33 -6.31 -5.46
CA TYR A 95 6.85 -6.12 -6.81
C TYR A 95 7.02 -4.63 -7.11
N VAL A 96 8.21 -4.28 -7.61
CA VAL A 96 8.54 -2.92 -8.01
C VAL A 96 9.14 -2.92 -9.42
N LEU A 97 8.68 -1.99 -10.25
CA LEU A 97 9.30 -1.77 -11.55
C LEU A 97 10.48 -0.82 -11.36
N VAL A 98 11.69 -1.30 -11.63
CA VAL A 98 12.91 -0.50 -11.57
C VAL A 98 13.35 -0.13 -12.99
N ASN A 99 13.39 1.18 -13.27
CA ASN A 99 13.91 1.67 -14.54
C ASN A 99 15.41 1.97 -14.39
N ARG A 100 16.27 1.18 -15.06
CA ARG A 100 17.72 1.48 -15.14
C ARG A 100 18.01 2.27 -16.42
N GLN A 101 18.07 3.59 -16.31
CA GLN A 101 18.47 4.47 -17.42
C GLN A 101 20.01 4.69 -17.45
N PRO A 102 20.61 4.94 -18.65
CA PRO A 102 19.96 5.35 -19.90
C PRO A 102 19.44 4.17 -20.74
N THR A 103 18.17 4.22 -21.13
CA THR A 103 17.57 3.24 -22.04
C THR A 103 17.81 3.67 -23.49
N LEU A 104 19.00 3.38 -24.04
CA LEU A 104 19.35 3.74 -25.42
C LEU A 104 18.87 2.73 -26.47
N HIS A 105 18.28 1.58 -26.12
CA HIS A 105 17.65 0.69 -27.11
C HIS A 105 16.40 -0.01 -26.53
N ARG A 106 15.27 0.06 -27.25
CA ARG A 106 14.09 -0.79 -27.02
C ARG A 106 14.30 -2.16 -27.70
N PRO A 107 13.76 -3.27 -27.17
CA PRO A 107 12.65 -3.32 -26.22
C PRO A 107 13.03 -4.11 -24.93
N SER A 108 13.32 -3.39 -23.85
CA SER A 108 13.46 -4.01 -22.51
C SER A 108 12.29 -3.56 -21.63
N SER A 109 11.16 -4.23 -21.81
CA SER A 109 10.12 -4.29 -20.78
C SER A 109 9.85 -5.77 -20.59
N SER A 110 10.66 -6.42 -19.76
CA SER A 110 10.39 -7.80 -19.34
C SER A 110 9.16 -7.78 -18.45
N ILE A 111 8.02 -8.17 -19.03
CA ILE A 111 6.91 -8.79 -18.31
C ILE A 111 7.40 -10.19 -17.91
N THR A 112 7.32 -10.52 -16.63
CA THR A 112 7.48 -11.89 -16.14
C THR A 112 6.28 -12.22 -15.26
N TRP A 113 5.69 -13.39 -15.48
CA TRP A 113 4.50 -13.93 -14.82
C TRP A 113 4.74 -14.26 -13.35
#